data_AF-A0A7Z9A645-F1
#
_entry.id   AF-A0A7Z9A645-F1
#
_cell.length_a   1.000
_cell.length_b   1.000
_cell.length_c   1.000
_cell.angle_alpha   90.00
_cell.angle_beta   90.00
_cell.angle_gamma   90.00
#
_symmetry.space_group_name_H-M   'P 1'
#
loop_
_entity.id
_entity.type
_entity.pdbx_description
1 polymer ?
#
loop_
_entity_poly.entity_id
_entity_poly.type
_entity_poly.pdbx_seq_one_letter_code
_entity_poly.pdbx_strand_id
1 'polypeptide(L)'
;MLNGWDEQLAQCCQRRTDKITLPGKLPAGLDGAYLRFLAQYRGGEITADCCLYGYEQALEHHRYLEREHPDFSRTVWPVGSAGNGDEWFFARGSNTILYYDHDAGQYDAQHVEDMRISFTEFVELHFLYRELEDYLDRRGSLTDVQRQDFVRSVNAIRDGLFEDYPFAPPE
;
A
#
# COMPACT_ATOMS: atom_id res chain seq x y z
N MET A 1 -16.00 -11.76 1.10
CA MET A 1 -16.07 -12.21 -0.30
C MET A 1 -14.76 -11.81 -0.98
N LEU A 2 -13.94 -12.75 -1.47
CA LEU A 2 -12.54 -12.53 -1.84
C LEU A 2 -12.29 -12.19 -3.35
N ASN A 3 -13.29 -11.64 -4.06
CA ASN A 3 -13.20 -11.45 -5.53
C ASN A 3 -13.30 -9.99 -6.03
N GLY A 4 -13.48 -8.97 -5.18
CA GLY A 4 -13.71 -7.57 -5.63
C GLY A 4 -12.44 -6.76 -5.96
N TRP A 5 -11.35 -7.02 -5.24
CA TRP A 5 -10.10 -6.25 -5.36
C TRP A 5 -9.45 -6.29 -6.76
N ASP A 6 -9.58 -7.38 -7.53
CA ASP A 6 -9.01 -7.44 -8.89
C ASP A 6 -9.75 -6.52 -9.87
N GLU A 7 -11.07 -6.37 -9.72
CA GLU A 7 -11.86 -5.44 -10.53
C GLU A 7 -11.55 -3.99 -10.17
N GLN A 8 -11.38 -3.69 -8.88
CA GLN A 8 -11.02 -2.35 -8.43
C GLN A 8 -9.60 -1.98 -8.87
N LEU A 9 -8.62 -2.89 -8.72
CA LEU A 9 -7.25 -2.68 -9.22
C LEU A 9 -7.21 -2.48 -10.74
N ALA A 10 -8.09 -3.14 -11.51
CA ALA A 10 -8.16 -2.93 -12.95
C ALA A 10 -8.61 -1.51 -13.37
N GLN A 11 -9.22 -0.74 -12.46
CA GLN A 11 -9.64 0.64 -12.73
C GLN A 11 -8.48 1.64 -12.64
N CYS A 12 -7.44 1.32 -11.86
CA CYS A 12 -6.39 2.27 -11.49
C CYS A 12 -4.96 1.76 -11.76
N CYS A 13 -4.77 0.45 -11.85
CA CYS A 13 -3.51 -0.18 -12.17
C CYS A 13 -3.47 -0.64 -13.63
N GLN A 14 -2.31 -0.43 -14.26
CA GLN A 14 -2.12 -0.86 -15.64
C GLN A 14 -1.96 -2.38 -15.71
N ARG A 15 -2.96 -3.08 -16.27
CA ARG A 15 -2.85 -4.52 -16.55
C ARG A 15 -1.74 -4.81 -17.54
N ARG A 16 -1.03 -5.92 -17.32
CA ARG A 16 -0.08 -6.48 -18.28
C ARG A 16 -0.84 -7.15 -19.42
N THR A 17 -0.33 -7.00 -20.64
CA THR A 17 -0.86 -7.70 -21.82
C THR A 17 -0.75 -9.21 -21.64
N ASP A 18 0.39 -9.67 -21.12
CA ASP A 18 0.64 -11.06 -20.78
C ASP A 18 1.02 -11.17 -19.30
N LYS A 19 0.42 -12.14 -18.61
CA LYS A 19 0.82 -12.48 -17.24
C LYS A 19 2.29 -12.91 -17.23
N ILE A 20 3.09 -12.33 -16.35
CA ILE A 20 4.49 -12.72 -16.21
C ILE A 20 4.65 -13.82 -15.16
N THR A 21 5.59 -14.73 -15.42
CA THR A 21 6.15 -15.58 -14.36
C THR A 21 7.15 -14.74 -13.60
N LEU A 22 6.92 -14.55 -12.30
CA LEU A 22 7.82 -13.77 -11.45
C LEU A 22 9.18 -14.48 -11.34
N PRO A 23 10.27 -13.89 -11.87
CA PRO A 23 11.60 -14.47 -11.77
C PRO A 23 12.03 -14.66 -10.30
N GLY A 24 12.93 -15.62 -10.04
CA GLY A 24 13.44 -15.99 -8.71
C GLY A 24 14.30 -14.94 -7.97
N LYS A 25 14.06 -13.64 -8.19
CA LYS A 25 14.69 -12.52 -7.50
C LYS A 25 13.82 -11.95 -6.36
N LEU A 26 12.61 -12.47 -6.18
CA LEU A 26 11.74 -12.06 -5.08
C LEU A 26 12.15 -12.78 -3.78
N PRO A 27 12.09 -12.10 -2.62
CA PRO A 27 12.21 -12.75 -1.33
C PRO A 27 11.24 -13.92 -1.19
N ALA A 28 11.70 -15.00 -0.56
CA ALA A 28 10.83 -16.11 -0.20
C ALA A 28 9.79 -15.65 0.82
N GLY A 29 8.57 -16.17 0.69
CA GLY A 29 7.49 -15.96 1.67
C GLY A 29 6.69 -14.67 1.51
N LEU A 30 6.84 -13.93 0.40
CA LEU A 30 5.98 -12.79 0.10
C LEU A 30 4.50 -13.20 -0.05
N ASP A 31 3.61 -12.27 0.32
CA ASP A 31 2.16 -12.48 0.29
C ASP A 31 1.65 -12.93 -1.09
N GLY A 32 0.74 -13.92 -1.08
CA GLY A 32 0.23 -14.52 -2.31
C GLY A 32 -0.67 -13.59 -3.13
N ALA A 33 -1.38 -12.66 -2.48
CA ALA A 33 -2.18 -11.66 -3.17
C ALA A 33 -1.27 -10.62 -3.85
N TYR A 34 -0.22 -10.17 -3.17
CA TYR A 34 0.79 -9.30 -3.76
C TYR A 34 1.51 -9.95 -4.95
N LEU A 35 1.92 -11.22 -4.84
CA LEU A 35 2.52 -11.95 -5.97
C LEU A 35 1.56 -12.04 -7.17
N ARG A 36 0.26 -12.25 -6.93
CA ARG A 36 -0.74 -12.19 -8.01
C ARG A 36 -0.86 -10.79 -8.62
N PHE A 37 -0.76 -9.74 -7.82
CA PHE A 37 -0.76 -8.37 -8.30
C PHE A 37 0.46 -8.11 -9.20
N LEU A 38 1.67 -8.40 -8.74
CA LEU A 38 2.90 -8.20 -9.53
C LEU A 38 2.88 -8.94 -10.87
N ALA A 39 2.31 -10.15 -10.90
CA ALA A 39 2.21 -10.97 -12.10
C ALA A 39 1.23 -10.40 -13.15
N GLN A 40 0.22 -9.63 -12.71
CA GLN A 40 -0.89 -9.18 -13.55
C GLN A 40 -0.86 -7.68 -13.87
N TYR A 41 -0.22 -6.88 -13.02
CA TYR A 41 -0.23 -5.42 -13.11
C TYR A 41 1.20 -4.85 -13.20
N ARG A 42 1.32 -3.68 -13.83
CA ARG A 42 2.56 -2.90 -13.93
C ARG A 42 2.70 -1.87 -12.81
N GLY A 43 1.77 -1.85 -11.85
CA GLY A 43 1.64 -0.77 -10.87
C GLY A 43 0.50 0.18 -11.21
N GLY A 44 0.30 1.17 -10.36
CA GLY A 44 -0.66 2.25 -10.57
C GLY A 44 -1.04 2.96 -9.28
N GLU A 45 -1.69 4.10 -9.43
CA GLU A 45 -2.10 4.99 -8.35
C GLU A 45 -3.54 4.70 -7.95
N ILE A 46 -3.78 4.35 -6.69
CA ILE A 46 -5.13 4.19 -6.13
C ILE A 46 -5.62 5.54 -5.62
N THR A 47 -4.83 6.17 -4.74
CA THR A 47 -4.99 7.54 -4.21
C THR A 47 -3.64 8.25 -4.35
N ALA A 48 -3.61 9.56 -4.09
CA ALA A 48 -2.35 10.32 -4.05
C ALA A 48 -1.32 9.73 -3.06
N ASP A 49 -1.82 9.13 -1.96
CA ASP A 49 -1.01 8.50 -0.91
C ASP A 49 -0.75 7.01 -1.18
N CYS A 50 -1.11 6.49 -2.36
CA CYS A 50 -0.83 5.10 -2.72
C CYS A 50 -0.61 4.90 -4.21
N CYS A 51 0.66 4.96 -4.61
CA CYS A 51 1.12 4.47 -5.90
C CYS A 51 1.81 3.11 -5.72
N LEU A 52 1.11 2.04 -6.12
CA LEU A 52 1.64 0.67 -6.07
C LEU A 52 2.71 0.44 -7.13
N TYR A 53 3.85 -0.09 -6.71
CA TYR A 53 4.93 -0.48 -7.61
C TYR A 53 4.62 -1.80 -8.33
N GLY A 54 4.80 -1.80 -9.65
CA GLY A 54 4.89 -3.03 -10.43
C GLY A 54 6.18 -3.81 -10.14
N TYR A 55 6.27 -5.02 -10.69
CA TYR A 55 7.43 -5.91 -10.47
C TYR A 55 8.77 -5.24 -10.77
N GLU A 56 8.89 -4.54 -11.89
CA GLU A 56 10.13 -3.91 -12.31
C GLU A 56 10.52 -2.74 -11.38
N GLN A 57 9.54 -1.92 -10.98
CA GLN A 57 9.74 -0.79 -10.05
C GLN A 57 10.15 -1.28 -8.66
N ALA A 58 9.44 -2.25 -8.10
CA ALA A 58 9.76 -2.83 -6.79
C ALA A 58 11.17 -3.46 -6.80
N LEU A 59 11.54 -4.14 -7.89
CA LEU A 59 12.86 -4.75 -8.02
C LEU A 59 13.98 -3.70 -8.17
N GLU A 60 13.75 -2.62 -8.91
CA GLU A 60 14.71 -1.52 -9.03
C GLU A 60 14.89 -0.81 -7.69
N HIS A 61 13.80 -0.48 -7.01
CA HIS A 61 13.84 0.16 -5.71
C HIS A 61 14.53 -0.74 -4.66
N HIS A 62 14.24 -2.05 -4.66
CA HIS A 62 14.91 -2.98 -3.77
C HIS A 62 16.44 -3.01 -4.00
N ARG A 63 16.91 -2.97 -5.25
CA ARG A 63 18.35 -2.91 -5.55
C ARG A 63 19.00 -1.63 -5.05
N TYR A 64 18.28 -0.51 -5.09
CA TYR A 64 18.74 0.73 -4.50
C TYR A 64 18.93 0.57 -2.98
N LEU A 65 17.92 0.04 -2.29
CA LEU A 65 18.02 -0.23 -0.85
C LEU A 65 19.14 -1.23 -0.53
N GLU A 66 19.33 -2.29 -1.32
CA GLU A 66 20.46 -3.23 -1.13
C GLU A 66 21.82 -2.55 -1.25
N ARG A 67 21.95 -1.50 -2.05
CA ARG A 67 23.21 -0.79 -2.29
C ARG A 67 23.48 0.28 -1.24
N GLU A 68 22.48 1.09 -0.92
CA GLU A 68 22.63 2.26 -0.04
C GLU A 68 22.23 1.98 1.43
N HIS A 69 21.29 1.06 1.65
CA HIS A 69 20.69 0.74 2.95
C HIS A 69 20.59 -0.78 3.20
N PRO A 70 21.71 -1.52 3.13
CA PRO A 70 21.72 -2.99 3.07
C PRO A 70 21.12 -3.69 4.29
N ASP A 71 21.17 -3.06 5.48
CA ASP A 71 20.55 -3.65 6.67
C ASP A 71 19.03 -3.49 6.65
N PHE A 72 18.53 -2.35 6.17
CA PHE A 72 17.10 -2.13 5.99
C PHE A 72 16.53 -3.07 4.90
N SER A 73 17.20 -3.18 3.74
CA SER A 73 16.73 -4.01 2.61
C SER A 73 16.59 -5.51 2.97
N ARG A 74 17.33 -5.99 3.97
CA ARG A 74 17.19 -7.37 4.47
C ARG A 74 15.89 -7.59 5.24
N THR A 75 15.30 -6.53 5.77
CA THR A 75 14.10 -6.56 6.61
C THR A 75 12.83 -6.16 5.88
N VAL A 76 12.93 -5.48 4.74
CA VAL A 76 11.77 -4.97 4.02
C VAL A 76 11.72 -5.35 2.54
N TRP A 77 10.54 -5.19 1.93
CA TRP A 77 10.34 -5.24 0.48
C TRP A 77 9.48 -4.05 0.03
N PRO A 78 9.88 -3.28 -1.00
CA PRO A 78 9.12 -2.10 -1.45
C PRO A 78 7.80 -2.48 -2.11
N VAL A 79 6.73 -1.80 -1.72
CA VAL A 79 5.35 -2.03 -2.20
C VAL A 79 4.86 -0.86 -3.04
N GLY A 80 5.17 0.39 -2.64
CA GLY A 80 4.69 1.57 -3.32
C GLY A 80 5.24 2.86 -2.71
N SER A 81 4.86 4.00 -3.29
CA SER A 81 5.08 5.33 -2.73
C SER A 81 3.78 5.86 -2.12
N ALA A 82 3.93 6.65 -1.06
CA ALA A 82 2.87 7.42 -0.43
C ALA A 82 2.94 8.92 -0.77
N GLY A 83 3.74 9.30 -1.78
CA GLY A 83 3.95 10.69 -2.18
C GLY A 83 5.07 11.38 -1.39
N ASN A 84 5.60 12.49 -1.93
CA ASN A 84 6.62 13.35 -1.30
C ASN A 84 7.89 12.70 -0.73
N GLY A 85 8.17 11.44 -1.06
CA GLY A 85 9.33 10.70 -0.54
C GLY A 85 8.94 9.60 0.45
N ASP A 86 7.70 9.61 0.94
CA ASP A 86 7.15 8.58 1.81
C ASP A 86 6.85 7.30 1.04
N GLU A 87 6.96 6.16 1.72
CA GLU A 87 6.92 4.86 1.07
C GLU A 87 6.19 3.78 1.88
N TRP A 88 5.70 2.79 1.14
CA TRP A 88 5.06 1.59 1.66
C TRP A 88 5.97 0.38 1.45
N PHE A 89 6.13 -0.41 2.50
CA PHE A 89 6.93 -1.64 2.47
C PHE A 89 6.14 -2.84 3.00
N PHE A 90 6.59 -4.05 2.70
CA PHE A 90 6.34 -5.21 3.54
C PHE A 90 7.43 -5.37 4.56
N ALA A 91 7.06 -5.69 5.80
CA ALA A 91 7.94 -6.36 6.74
C ALA A 91 8.19 -7.80 6.26
N ARG A 92 9.46 -8.13 5.97
CA ARG A 92 9.84 -9.49 5.58
C ARG A 92 9.62 -10.43 6.75
N GLY A 93 8.86 -11.49 6.51
CA GLY A 93 8.55 -12.54 7.49
C GLY A 93 7.11 -12.48 8.01
N SER A 94 6.58 -11.28 8.29
CA SER A 94 5.16 -11.09 8.66
C SER A 94 4.26 -10.79 7.46
N ASN A 95 4.81 -10.17 6.40
CA ASN A 95 4.04 -9.59 5.28
C ASN A 95 3.02 -8.53 5.72
N THR A 96 3.25 -7.86 6.86
CA THR A 96 2.49 -6.67 7.24
C THR A 96 2.99 -5.45 6.48
N ILE A 97 2.10 -4.53 6.16
CA ILE A 97 2.46 -3.25 5.55
C ILE A 97 3.14 -2.35 6.58
N LEU A 98 4.26 -1.77 6.18
CA LEU A 98 4.96 -0.73 6.91
C LEU A 98 4.80 0.60 6.18
N TYR A 99 4.62 1.67 6.93
CA TYR A 99 4.73 3.04 6.47
C TYR A 99 6.12 3.58 6.80
N TYR A 100 6.72 4.33 5.87
CA TYR A 100 7.94 5.08 6.07
C TYR A 100 7.67 6.57 5.80
N ASP A 101 7.86 7.39 6.83
CA ASP A 101 7.85 8.86 6.75
C ASP A 101 9.26 9.34 6.41
N HIS A 102 9.42 9.99 5.26
CA HIS A 102 10.74 10.45 4.82
C HIS A 102 11.30 11.60 5.67
N ASP A 103 10.43 12.36 6.35
CA ASP A 103 10.82 13.44 7.25
C ASP A 103 11.24 12.91 8.63
N ALA A 104 10.81 11.68 8.99
CA ALA A 104 11.12 11.08 10.28
C ALA A 104 12.58 10.63 10.40
N GLY A 105 13.28 10.35 9.30
CA GLY A 105 14.68 9.94 9.37
C GLY A 105 15.22 9.28 8.11
N GLN A 106 16.21 8.42 8.30
CA GLN A 106 16.79 7.60 7.23
C GLN A 106 16.15 6.21 7.23
N TYR A 107 16.33 5.46 6.14
CA TYR A 107 15.90 4.07 6.03
C TYR A 107 16.52 3.16 7.11
N ASP A 108 15.77 2.92 8.17
CA ASP A 108 16.06 1.92 9.20
C ASP A 108 14.77 1.47 9.92
N ALA A 109 14.90 0.46 10.78
CA ALA A 109 13.76 -0.15 11.46
C ALA A 109 13.09 0.73 12.53
N GLN A 110 13.69 1.87 12.91
CA GLN A 110 13.13 2.77 13.93
C GLN A 110 12.20 3.82 13.32
N HIS A 111 12.36 4.11 12.02
CA HIS A 111 11.59 5.12 11.29
C HIS A 111 10.53 4.49 10.36
N VAL A 112 10.07 3.29 10.70
CA VAL A 112 8.96 2.64 10.02
C VAL A 112 7.88 2.24 11.02
N GLU A 113 6.63 2.42 10.62
CA GLU A 113 5.46 2.08 11.43
C GLU A 113 4.77 0.86 10.86
N ASP A 114 4.53 -0.17 11.69
CA ASP A 114 3.82 -1.37 11.27
C ASP A 114 2.30 -1.14 11.31
N MET A 115 1.70 -1.10 10.12
CA MET A 115 0.27 -0.93 9.97
C MET A 115 -0.53 -2.18 10.34
N ARG A 116 0.13 -3.32 10.58
CA ARG A 116 -0.50 -4.57 11.04
C ARG A 116 -1.66 -5.02 10.15
N ILE A 117 -1.56 -4.71 8.86
CA ILE A 117 -2.52 -5.09 7.81
C ILE A 117 -1.78 -5.83 6.69
N SER A 118 -2.49 -6.74 6.05
CA SER A 118 -2.07 -7.46 4.85
C SER A 118 -2.15 -6.60 3.59
N PHE A 119 -1.62 -7.11 2.48
CA PHE A 119 -1.72 -6.44 1.18
C PHE A 119 -3.17 -6.17 0.75
N THR A 120 -4.06 -7.16 0.94
CA THR A 120 -5.46 -7.01 0.51
C THR A 120 -6.20 -5.98 1.35
N GLU A 121 -5.94 -5.97 2.65
CA GLU A 121 -6.51 -4.98 3.58
C GLU A 121 -5.98 -3.57 3.30
N PHE A 122 -4.71 -3.45 2.91
CA PHE A 122 -4.10 -2.20 2.46
C PHE A 122 -4.72 -1.66 1.16
N VAL A 123 -4.95 -2.53 0.18
CA VAL A 123 -5.67 -2.16 -1.05
C VAL A 123 -7.11 -1.75 -0.74
N GLU A 124 -7.81 -2.48 0.14
CA GLU A 124 -9.16 -2.15 0.59
C GLU A 124 -9.21 -0.78 1.29
N LEU A 125 -8.27 -0.50 2.19
CA LEU A 125 -8.13 0.78 2.88
C LEU A 125 -8.07 1.94 1.89
N HIS A 126 -7.20 1.87 0.88
CA HIS A 126 -7.07 2.97 -0.07
C HIS A 126 -8.25 3.10 -1.02
N PHE A 127 -8.99 2.03 -1.31
CA PHE A 127 -10.25 2.18 -2.02
C PHE A 127 -11.32 2.87 -1.15
N LEU A 128 -11.36 2.62 0.16
CA LEU A 128 -12.22 3.39 1.07
C LEU A 128 -11.86 4.88 1.05
N TYR A 129 -10.57 5.22 1.13
CA TYR A 129 -10.11 6.62 1.07
C TYR A 129 -10.41 7.27 -0.28
N ARG A 130 -10.22 6.55 -1.40
CA ARG A 130 -10.59 7.05 -2.73
C ARG A 130 -12.08 7.36 -2.83
N GLU A 131 -12.94 6.48 -2.29
CA GLU A 131 -14.39 6.71 -2.27
C GLU A 131 -14.76 7.92 -1.40
N LEU A 132 -14.05 8.14 -0.29
CA LEU A 132 -14.21 9.32 0.56
C LEU A 132 -13.81 10.60 -0.19
N GLU A 133 -12.64 10.62 -0.83
CA GLU A 133 -12.15 11.74 -1.65
C GLU A 133 -13.14 12.09 -2.76
N ASP A 134 -13.58 11.09 -3.54
CA ASP A 134 -14.60 11.23 -4.59
C ASP A 134 -15.91 11.83 -4.06
N TYR A 135 -16.31 11.45 -2.84
CA TYR A 135 -17.50 11.99 -2.20
C TYR A 135 -17.31 13.46 -1.83
N LEU A 136 -16.20 13.80 -1.19
CA LEU A 136 -15.87 15.16 -0.76
C LEU A 136 -15.73 16.11 -1.95
N ASP A 137 -15.07 15.69 -3.02
CA ASP A 137 -14.95 16.47 -4.27
C ASP A 137 -16.33 16.83 -4.87
N ARG A 138 -17.31 15.93 -4.74
CA ARG A 138 -18.66 16.11 -5.32
C ARG A 138 -19.65 16.80 -4.38
N ARG A 139 -19.48 16.66 -3.07
CA ARG A 139 -20.49 17.05 -2.05
C ARG A 139 -19.97 18.02 -0.99
N GLY A 140 -18.65 18.22 -0.92
CA GLY A 140 -17.96 19.18 -0.07
C GLY A 140 -17.71 18.71 1.36
N SER A 141 -18.67 18.06 2.03
CA SER A 141 -18.49 17.65 3.43
C SER A 141 -19.29 16.41 3.79
N LEU A 142 -18.80 15.68 4.79
CA LEU A 142 -19.51 14.57 5.43
C LEU A 142 -20.43 15.07 6.54
N THR A 143 -21.59 14.43 6.68
CA THR A 143 -22.34 14.46 7.94
C THR A 143 -21.64 13.62 9.02
N ASP A 144 -21.95 13.88 10.29
CA ASP A 144 -21.40 13.09 11.42
C ASP A 144 -21.67 11.59 11.27
N VAL A 145 -22.85 11.22 10.76
CA VAL A 145 -23.22 9.82 10.52
C VAL A 145 -22.29 9.19 9.48
N GLN A 146 -22.06 9.87 8.36
CA GLN A 146 -21.17 9.37 7.30
C GLN A 146 -19.71 9.29 7.76
N ARG A 147 -19.25 10.27 8.55
CA ARG A 147 -17.92 10.22 9.16
C ARG A 147 -17.78 9.00 10.07
N GLN A 148 -18.78 8.73 10.92
CA GLN A 148 -18.76 7.55 11.78
C GLN A 148 -18.84 6.24 11.00
N ASP A 149 -19.61 6.20 9.90
CA ASP A 149 -19.64 5.03 8.99
C ASP A 149 -18.27 4.77 8.36
N PHE A 150 -17.58 5.81 7.88
CA PHE A 150 -16.23 5.69 7.33
C PHE A 150 -15.25 5.15 8.37
N VAL A 151 -15.22 5.75 9.57
CA VAL A 151 -14.36 5.29 10.67
C VAL A 151 -14.64 3.83 11.02
N ARG A 152 -15.92 3.41 11.07
CA ARG A 152 -16.28 2.01 11.29
C ARG A 152 -15.77 1.09 10.19
N SER A 153 -15.85 1.49 8.92
CA SER A 153 -15.35 0.70 7.79
C SER A 153 -13.83 0.54 7.85
N VAL A 154 -13.09 1.61 8.13
CA VAL A 154 -11.63 1.55 8.28
C VAL A 154 -11.25 0.67 9.48
N ASN A 155 -11.90 0.85 10.63
CA ASN A 155 -11.62 0.04 11.82
C ASN A 155 -12.11 -1.41 11.71
N ALA A 156 -12.98 -1.74 10.76
CA ALA A 156 -13.34 -3.13 10.46
C ALA A 156 -12.22 -3.89 9.74
N ILE A 157 -11.29 -3.19 9.07
CA ILE A 157 -10.06 -3.77 8.50
C ILE A 157 -9.13 -4.17 9.65
N ARG A 158 -8.90 -3.25 10.59
CA ARG A 158 -8.11 -3.49 11.80
C ARG A 158 -8.53 -2.48 12.87
N ASP A 159 -8.78 -2.97 14.08
CA ASP A 159 -9.14 -2.09 15.20
C ASP A 159 -8.11 -0.96 15.38
N GLY A 160 -8.58 0.29 15.44
CA GLY A 160 -7.77 1.49 15.59
C GLY A 160 -6.97 1.90 14.34
N LEU A 161 -7.28 1.34 13.16
CA LEU A 161 -6.61 1.71 11.90
C LEU A 161 -6.88 3.14 11.47
N PHE A 162 -8.06 3.68 11.74
CA PHE A 162 -8.35 5.06 11.39
C PHE A 162 -7.45 6.03 12.16
N GLU A 163 -7.22 5.78 13.43
CA GLU A 163 -6.37 6.60 14.30
C GLU A 163 -4.87 6.43 14.02
N ASP A 164 -4.42 5.23 13.68
CA ASP A 164 -3.02 4.96 13.35
C ASP A 164 -2.70 5.29 11.87
N TYR A 165 -3.68 5.66 11.04
CA TYR A 165 -3.41 5.92 9.62
C TYR A 165 -2.52 7.18 9.48
N PRO A 166 -1.42 7.14 8.72
CA PRO A 166 -0.43 8.23 8.72
C PRO A 166 -0.95 9.56 8.15
N PHE A 167 -2.01 9.51 7.36
CA PHE A 167 -2.57 10.67 6.68
C PHE A 167 -3.86 11.11 7.37
N ALA A 168 -4.00 12.41 7.56
CA ALA A 168 -5.28 12.96 7.97
C ALA A 168 -6.33 12.69 6.87
N PRO A 169 -7.57 12.33 7.24
CA PRO A 169 -8.63 12.25 6.25
C PRO A 169 -8.83 13.63 5.60
N PRO A 170 -9.18 13.68 4.29
CA PRO A 170 -9.47 14.95 3.63
C PRO A 170 -10.58 15.71 4.38
N GLU A 171 -10.37 17.02 4.61
CA GLU A 171 -11.30 17.91 5.34
C GLU A 171 -12.51 18.35 4.51
#